data_AF-A0A3M1IVL6-F1
#
_entry.id   AF-A0A3M1IVL6-F1
#
_cell.length_a   1.000
_cell.length_b   1.000
_cell.length_c   1.000
_cell.angle_alpha   90.00
_cell.angle_beta   90.00
_cell.angle_gamma   90.00
#
_symmetry.space_group_name_H-M   'P 1'
#
loop_
_entity.id
_entity.type
_entity.pdbx_description
1 polymer ?
#
loop_
_entity_poly.entity_id
_entity_poly.type
_entity_poly.pdbx_seq_one_letter_code
_entity_poly.pdbx_strand_id
1 'polypeptide(L)' 'MSGLKDLQETFQRALCEGDDTILADLVDSPRECRETLLGVYRNAYVVRLREILAADYDKVAAMLGDDQFERMAQD' A
#
# COMPACT_ATOMS: atom_id res chain seq x y z
N MET A 1 -8.32 20.34 11.40
CA MET A 1 -7.00 19.73 11.22
C MET A 1 -6.97 18.47 12.06
N SER A 2 -6.84 17.31 11.43
CA SER A 2 -6.64 16.06 12.15
C SER A 2 -5.27 16.12 12.85
N GLY A 3 -5.15 15.49 14.02
CA GLY A 3 -3.84 15.35 14.66
C GLY A 3 -2.95 14.44 13.83
N LEU A 4 -1.63 14.49 14.02
CA LEU A 4 -0.70 13.60 13.31
C LEU A 4 -1.09 12.12 13.43
N LYS A 5 -1.55 11.72 14.61
CA LYS A 5 -2.03 10.35 14.88
C LYS A 5 -3.21 9.99 13.96
N ASP A 6 -4.24 10.84 13.91
CA ASP A 6 -5.43 10.59 13.10
C ASP A 6 -5.10 10.53 11.60
N LEU A 7 -4.17 11.39 11.16
CA LEU A 7 -3.66 11.39 9.79
C LEU A 7 -2.95 10.07 9.46
N GLN A 8 -2.10 9.59 10.37
CA GLN A 8 -1.39 8.32 10.20
C GLN A 8 -2.35 7.12 10.19
N GLU A 9 -3.32 7.08 11.09
CA GLU A 9 -4.33 6.01 11.15
C GLU A 9 -5.20 5.99 9.88
N THR A 10 -5.61 7.16 9.39
CA THR A 10 -6.43 7.25 8.17
C THR A 10 -5.61 6.92 6.92
N PHE A 11 -4.34 7.32 6.87
CA PHE A 11 -3.44 6.91 5.79
C PHE A 11 -3.17 5.39 5.81
N GLN A 12 -3.01 4.77 6.98
CA GLN A 12 -2.84 3.32 7.09
C GLN A 12 -4.07 2.57 6.59
N ARG A 13 -5.28 2.98 7.00
CA ARG A 13 -6.53 2.39 6.46
C ARG A 13 -6.65 2.58 4.96
N ALA A 14 -6.21 3.71 4.43
CA ALA A 14 -6.16 3.91 2.99
C ALA A 14 -5.26 2.88 2.29
N LEU A 15 -4.10 2.52 2.87
CA LEU A 15 -3.19 1.54 2.28
C LEU A 15 -3.65 0.09 2.47
N CYS A 16 -4.21 -0.25 3.64
CA CYS A 16 -4.52 -1.64 4.00
C CYS A 16 -5.97 -2.05 3.71
N GLU A 17 -6.93 -1.12 3.79
CA GLU A 17 -8.37 -1.40 3.75
C GLU A 17 -9.05 -0.74 2.53
N GLY A 18 -8.32 0.08 1.77
CA GLY A 18 -8.88 0.84 0.65
C GLY A 18 -9.73 2.03 1.08
N ASP A 19 -9.63 2.49 2.33
CA ASP A 19 -10.37 3.65 2.84
C ASP A 19 -9.85 4.96 2.26
N ASP A 20 -10.58 5.52 1.29
CA ASP A 20 -10.22 6.76 0.60
C ASP A 20 -10.51 8.04 1.42
N THR A 21 -10.93 7.95 2.69
CA THR A 21 -11.21 9.12 3.55
C THR A 21 -10.02 10.08 3.64
N ILE A 22 -8.78 9.56 3.56
CA ILE A 22 -7.56 10.38 3.60
C ILE A 22 -7.48 11.41 2.46
N LEU A 23 -8.18 11.20 1.33
CA LEU A 23 -8.15 12.12 0.18
C LEU A 23 -8.59 13.54 0.55
N ALA A 24 -9.43 13.70 1.57
CA ALA A 24 -9.84 15.01 2.07
C ALA A 24 -8.68 15.82 2.69
N ASP A 25 -7.68 15.12 3.23
CA ASP A 25 -6.50 15.71 3.88
C ASP A 25 -5.29 15.82 2.94
N LEU A 26 -5.34 15.20 1.76
CA LEU A 26 -4.29 15.29 0.75
C LEU A 26 -4.43 16.56 -0.10
N VAL A 27 -3.32 17.01 -0.68
CA VAL A 27 -3.27 18.14 -1.60
C VAL A 27 -2.79 17.62 -2.96
N ASP A 28 -3.41 18.13 -4.02
CA ASP A 28 -2.96 17.84 -5.38
C ASP A 28 -1.55 18.41 -5.60
N SER A 29 -0.77 17.74 -6.43
CA SER A 29 0.52 18.27 -6.86
C SER A 29 0.35 19.06 -8.16
N PRO A 30 1.36 19.86 -8.57
CA PRO A 30 1.34 20.49 -9.89
C PRO A 30 1.33 19.51 -11.07
N ARG A 31 1.60 18.22 -10.84
CA ARG A 31 1.76 17.20 -11.90
C ARG A 31 0.64 16.17 -11.92
N GLU A 32 0.01 15.90 -10.78
CA GLU A 32 -0.96 14.81 -10.57
C GLU A 32 -1.93 15.14 -9.44
N CYS A 33 -3.16 14.63 -9.54
CA CYS A 33 -4.18 14.74 -8.49
C CYS A 33 -3.95 13.73 -7.35
N ARG A 34 -4.51 14.04 -6.19
CA ARG A 34 -4.39 13.26 -4.95
C ARG A 34 -4.81 11.79 -5.10
N GLU A 35 -5.77 11.48 -5.95
CA GLU A 35 -6.21 10.11 -6.23
C GLU A 35 -5.09 9.32 -6.89
N THR A 36 -4.45 9.88 -7.91
CA THR A 36 -3.29 9.27 -8.57
C THR A 36 -2.13 9.11 -7.59
N LEU A 37 -1.85 10.15 -6.80
CA LEU A 37 -0.76 10.12 -5.80
C LEU A 37 -0.99 9.00 -4.77
N LEU A 38 -2.19 8.89 -4.20
CA LEU A 38 -2.54 7.81 -3.27
C LEU A 38 -2.44 6.43 -3.93
N GLY A 39 -2.90 6.30 -5.18
CA GLY A 39 -2.79 5.07 -5.96
C GLY A 39 -1.34 4.63 -6.17
N VAL A 40 -0.42 5.57 -6.45
CA VAL A 40 1.02 5.28 -6.54
C VAL A 40 1.55 4.75 -5.21
N TYR A 41 1.17 5.36 -4.09
CA TYR A 41 1.59 4.90 -2.76
C TYR A 41 1.06 3.50 -2.42
N ARG A 42 -0.21 3.21 -2.74
CA ARG A 42 -0.79 1.86 -2.58
C ARG A 42 0.01 0.82 -3.36
N ASN A 43 0.25 1.09 -4.63
CA ASN A 43 0.99 0.16 -5.49
C ASN A 43 2.43 -0.03 -5.02
N ALA A 44 3.12 1.07 -4.67
CA ALA A 44 4.49 1.00 -4.16
C ALA A 44 4.57 0.23 -2.84
N TYR A 45 3.58 0.38 -1.95
CA TYR A 45 3.50 -0.38 -0.70
C TYR A 45 3.36 -1.88 -0.96
N VAL A 46 2.46 -2.30 -1.84
CA VAL A 46 2.26 -3.72 -2.19
C VAL A 46 3.54 -4.32 -2.79
N VAL A 47 4.21 -3.60 -3.70
CA VAL A 47 5.49 -4.05 -4.28
C VAL A 47 6.55 -4.22 -3.20
N ARG A 48 6.70 -3.23 -2.31
CA ARG A 48 7.67 -3.27 -1.21
C ARG A 48 7.39 -4.40 -0.23
N LEU A 49 6.11 -4.62 0.10
CA LEU A 49 5.68 -5.69 0.97
C LEU A 49 6.02 -7.06 0.36
N ARG A 50 5.73 -7.24 -0.93
CA ARG A 50 6.09 -8.45 -1.68
C ARG A 50 7.59 -8.72 -1.68
N GLU A 51 8.41 -7.70 -1.90
CA GLU A 51 9.88 -7.83 -1.83
C GLU A 51 10.35 -8.33 -0.46
N ILE A 52 9.80 -7.76 0.62
CA ILE A 52 10.13 -8.17 1.99
C ILE A 52 9.68 -9.61 2.26
N LEU A 53 8.44 -9.95 1.89
CA LEU A 53 7.89 -11.29 2.09
C LEU A 53 8.68 -12.34 1.29
N ALA A 54 9.07 -12.03 0.05
CA ALA A 54 9.88 -12.93 -0.77
C ALA A 54 11.28 -13.16 -0.17
N ALA A 55 11.86 -12.13 0.44
CA ALA A 55 13.15 -12.24 1.13
C ALA A 55 13.05 -13.07 2.43
N ASP A 56 12.00 -12.84 3.22
CA ASP A 56 11.82 -13.49 4.54
C ASP A 56 11.27 -14.92 4.43
N TYR A 57 10.50 -15.21 3.38
CA TYR A 57 9.85 -16.50 3.13
C TYR A 57 10.32 -17.16 1.81
N ASP A 58 11.63 -17.08 1.55
CA ASP A 58 12.29 -17.59 0.34
C ASP A 58 11.87 -19.02 -0.06
N LYS A 59 11.79 -19.94 0.92
CA LYS A 59 11.38 -21.35 0.70
C LYS A 59 9.90 -21.48 0.35
N VAL A 60 9.06 -20.64 0.93
CA VAL A 60 7.62 -20.64 0.64
C VAL A 60 7.38 -20.07 -0.75
N ALA A 61 8.06 -18.98 -1.10
CA ALA A 61 8.04 -18.41 -2.44
C ALA A 61 8.50 -19.45 -3.48
N ALA A 62 9.62 -20.14 -3.24
CA ALA A 62 10.11 -21.20 -4.12
C ALA A 62 9.16 -22.39 -4.26
N MET A 63 8.43 -22.74 -3.20
CA MET A 63 7.46 -23.85 -3.21
C MET A 63 6.18 -23.49 -3.97
N LEU A 64 5.66 -22.28 -3.77
CA LEU A 64 4.38 -21.83 -4.35
C LEU A 64 4.53 -21.32 -5.79
N GLY A 65 5.71 -20.84 -6.15
CA GLY A 65 5.93 -20.08 -7.38
C GLY A 65 5.36 -18.67 -7.30
N ASP A 66 5.85 -17.80 -8.19
CA ASP A 66 5.59 -16.36 -8.15
C ASP A 66 4.09 -16.03 -8.14
N ASP A 67 3.31 -16.58 -9.08
CA ASP A 67 1.88 -16.26 -9.23
C ASP A 67 1.02 -16.57 -8.00
N GLN A 68 1.35 -17.63 -7.25
CA GLN A 68 0.57 -18.03 -6.07
C GLN A 68 1.05 -17.31 -4.81
N PHE A 69 2.36 -17.11 -4.68
CA PHE A 69 2.92 -16.28 -3.62
C PHE A 69 2.42 -14.83 -3.72
N GLU A 70 2.38 -14.28 -4.93
CA GLU A 70 1.89 -12.92 -5.20
C GLU A 70 0.43 -12.71 -4.84
N ARG A 71 -0.42 -13.71 -5.06
CA ARG A 71 -1.83 -13.67 -4.64
C ARG A 71 -1.95 -13.67 -3.12
N MET A 72 -1.20 -14.55 -2.45
CA MET A 72 -1.20 -14.60 -0.99
C MET A 72 -0.63 -13.34 -0.34
N ALA A 73 0.28 -12.63 -1.01
CA ALA A 73 0.82 -11.35 -0.53
C ALA A 73 -0.15 -10.15 -0.74
N GLN A 74 -1.28 -10.36 -1.42
CA GLN A 74 -2.33 -9.36 -1.66
C GLN A 74 -3.60 -9.56 -0.83
N ASP A 75 -3.78 -10.76 -0.24
CA ASP A 75 -4.90 -11.13 0.63
C ASP A 75 -4.63 -10.76 2.10
#